data_AF-A0A2E5MH29-F1
#
_entry.id   AF-A0A2E5MH29-F1
#
_cell.length_a   1.000
_cell.length_b   1.000
_cell.length_c   1.000
_cell.angle_alpha   90.00
_cell.angle_beta   90.00
_cell.angle_gamma   90.00
#
_symmetry.space_group_name_H-M   'P 1'
#
loop_
_entity.id
_entity.type
_entity.pdbx_description
1 polymer ?
#
loop_
_entity_poly.entity_id
_entity_poly.type
_entity_poly.pdbx_seq_one_letter_code
_entity_poly.pdbx_strand_id
1 'polypeptide(L)'
;MTAFNLLMLAGIIACLGVTGRLVLENEKRLRDVYRRLPRLENRLKRAEFEGNETDEKRALLENTVTGGTFTVEFIHRAISTTTFDVINRLSSNERVRTGSEQARALHDDAAGGVYRSIRVANKQIHSLADIIIQQKRKRKTTK
;
A
#
# COMPACT_ATOMS: atom_id res chain seq x y z
N MET A 1 44.34 37.57 56.71
CA MET A 1 43.12 37.56 55.86
C MET A 1 43.39 37.37 54.36
N THR A 2 44.62 37.48 53.87
CA THR A 2 44.93 37.44 52.43
C THR A 2 45.00 36.02 51.83
N ALA A 3 45.50 35.03 52.57
CA ALA A 3 45.64 33.65 52.09
C ALA A 3 44.30 32.94 51.83
N PHE A 4 43.31 33.17 52.71
CA PHE A 4 41.96 32.62 52.56
C PHE A 4 41.25 33.18 51.31
N ASN A 5 41.39 34.48 51.05
CA ASN A 5 40.83 35.12 49.87
C ASN A 5 41.48 34.61 48.57
N LEU A 6 42.80 34.37 48.57
CA LEU A 6 43.51 33.78 47.43
C LEU A 6 43.05 32.34 47.13
N LEU A 7 42.81 31.54 48.16
CA LEU A 7 42.37 30.14 48.02
C LEU A 7 40.92 30.07 47.49
N MET A 8 40.05 30.96 47.96
CA MET A 8 38.68 31.12 47.42
C MET A 8 38.70 31.54 45.95
N LEU A 9 39.56 32.48 45.57
CA LEU A 9 39.69 32.96 44.19
C LEU A 9 40.17 31.84 43.25
N ALA A 10 41.15 31.05 43.69
CA ALA A 10 41.61 29.86 42.96
C ALA A 10 40.50 28.80 42.81
N GLY A 11 39.69 28.58 43.86
CA GLY A 11 38.54 27.68 43.82
C GLY A 11 37.46 28.12 42.83
N ILE A 12 37.17 29.42 42.78
CA ILE A 12 36.20 30.00 41.81
C ILE A 12 36.70 29.84 40.38
N ILE A 13 37.98 30.12 40.11
CA ILE A 13 38.58 29.96 38.77
C ILE A 13 38.55 28.50 38.32
N ALA A 14 38.87 27.56 39.22
CA ALA A 14 38.79 26.13 38.93
C ALA A 14 37.34 25.70 38.64
N CYS A 15 36.38 26.18 39.42
CA CYS A 15 34.96 25.89 39.22
C CYS A 15 34.46 26.42 37.86
N LEU A 16 34.79 27.67 37.52
CA LEU A 16 34.47 28.29 36.22
C LEU A 16 35.08 27.52 35.05
N GLY A 17 36.32 27.02 35.19
CA GLY A 17 36.98 26.20 34.18
C GLY A 17 36.27 24.86 33.95
N VAL A 18 35.83 24.20 35.03
CA VAL A 18 35.07 22.93 34.95
C VAL A 18 33.71 23.17 34.32
N THR A 19 32.97 24.20 34.76
CA THR A 19 31.65 24.53 34.17
C THR A 19 31.78 24.93 32.70
N GLY A 20 32.82 25.68 32.33
CA GLY A 20 33.08 26.05 30.94
C GLY A 20 33.33 24.85 30.03
N ARG A 21 34.13 23.88 30.50
CA ARG A 21 34.35 22.62 29.76
C ARG A 21 33.05 21.82 29.59
N LEU A 22 32.26 21.71 30.66
CA LEU A 22 30.95 21.05 30.64
C LEU A 22 29.98 21.70 29.63
N VAL A 23 29.93 23.03 29.58
CA VAL A 23 29.09 23.76 28.62
C VAL A 23 29.55 23.49 27.18
N LEU A 24 30.86 23.54 26.91
CA LEU A 24 31.40 23.27 25.57
C LEU A 24 31.15 21.82 25.11
N GLU A 25 31.26 20.85 26.02
CA GLU A 25 30.92 19.46 25.75
C GLU A 25 29.43 19.28 25.48
N ASN A 26 28.57 19.93 26.28
CA ASN A 26 27.12 19.89 26.09
C ASN A 26 26.70 20.53 24.76
N GLU A 27 27.26 21.67 24.38
CA GLU A 27 26.96 22.27 23.08
C GLU A 27 27.40 21.39 21.89
N LYS A 28 28.55 20.71 22.00
CA LYS A 28 29.00 19.76 20.98
C LYS A 28 28.03 18.59 20.86
N ARG A 29 27.63 17.99 21.99
CA ARG A 29 26.64 16.90 22.04
C ARG A 29 25.29 17.34 21.47
N LEU A 30 24.81 18.53 21.84
CA LEU A 30 23.56 19.09 21.30
C LEU A 30 23.65 19.31 19.79
N ARG A 31 24.74 19.91 19.28
CA ARG A 31 24.95 20.06 17.83
C ARG A 31 24.95 18.72 17.10
N ASP A 32 25.57 17.69 17.65
CA ASP A 32 25.58 16.37 17.04
C ASP A 32 24.20 15.72 17.04
N VAL A 33 23.41 15.88 18.11
CA VAL A 33 22.01 15.42 18.15
C VAL A 33 21.16 16.18 17.12
N TYR A 34 21.23 17.51 17.08
CA TYR A 34 20.51 18.33 16.11
C TYR A 34 20.91 18.03 14.66
N ARG A 35 22.15 17.62 14.39
CA ARG A 35 22.58 17.18 13.06
C ARG A 35 22.03 15.80 12.67
N ARG A 36 21.79 14.92 13.66
CA ARG A 36 21.30 13.56 13.43
C ARG A 36 19.78 13.49 13.35
N LEU A 37 19.06 14.35 14.07
CA LEU A 37 17.59 14.40 14.09
C LEU A 37 16.94 14.48 12.70
N PRO A 38 17.32 15.41 11.80
CA PRO A 38 16.73 15.51 10.47
C PRO A 38 16.96 14.26 9.62
N ARG A 39 18.09 13.58 9.82
CA ARG A 39 18.40 12.34 9.09
C ARG A 39 17.49 11.19 9.54
N LEU A 40 17.18 11.10 10.83
CA LEU A 40 16.26 10.09 11.35
C LEU A 40 14.82 10.39 10.94
N GLU A 41 14.39 11.64 11.05
CA GLU A 41 13.07 12.08 10.62
C GLU A 41 12.85 11.81 9.12
N ASN A 42 13.81 12.16 8.27
CA ASN A 42 13.74 11.89 6.83
C ASN A 42 13.71 10.39 6.52
N ARG A 43 14.39 9.54 7.30
CA ARG A 43 14.33 8.09 7.11
C ARG A 43 12.97 7.51 7.49
N LEU A 44 12.37 7.98 8.59
CA LEU A 44 11.03 7.57 9.00
C LEU A 44 9.98 8.02 7.98
N LYS A 45 10.00 9.30 7.59
CA LYS A 45 9.08 9.84 6.58
C LYS A 45 9.20 9.14 5.24
N ARG A 46 10.42 8.82 4.79
CA ARG A 46 10.61 8.03 3.56
C ARG A 46 10.07 6.62 3.68
N ALA A 47 10.31 5.94 4.81
CA ALA A 47 9.80 4.59 5.01
C ALA A 47 8.25 4.55 5.08
N GLU A 48 7.65 5.57 5.68
CA GLU A 48 6.19 5.76 5.72
C GLU A 48 5.64 6.05 4.32
N PHE A 49 6.25 6.98 3.59
CA PHE A 49 5.86 7.32 2.23
C PHE A 49 5.98 6.13 1.27
N GLU A 50 7.09 5.38 1.31
CA GLU A 50 7.28 4.15 0.55
C GLU A 50 6.17 3.12 0.84
N GLY A 51 5.75 3.00 2.11
CA GLY A 51 4.65 2.13 2.51
C GLY A 51 3.32 2.56 1.89
N ASN A 52 2.97 3.84 2.05
CA ASN A 52 1.72 4.40 1.54
C ASN A 52 1.65 4.31 0.00
N GLU A 53 2.74 4.60 -0.70
CA GLU A 53 2.80 4.49 -2.17
C GLU A 53 2.55 3.04 -2.63
N THR A 54 3.07 2.04 -1.92
CA THR A 54 2.83 0.63 -2.26
C THR A 54 1.37 0.22 -2.02
N ASP A 55 0.74 0.73 -0.97
CA ASP A 55 -0.65 0.45 -0.64
C ASP A 55 -1.60 1.12 -1.65
N GLU A 56 -1.31 2.36 -2.05
CA GLU A 56 -2.05 3.07 -3.11
C GLU A 56 -1.96 2.36 -4.46
N LYS A 57 -0.75 1.98 -4.88
CA LYS A 57 -0.54 1.22 -6.13
C LYS A 57 -1.32 -0.09 -6.13
N ARG A 58 -1.37 -0.77 -4.99
CA ARG A 58 -2.12 -2.01 -4.83
C ARG A 58 -3.63 -1.78 -4.96
N ALA A 59 -4.17 -0.75 -4.31
CA ALA A 59 -5.58 -0.40 -4.43
C ALA A 59 -5.96 -0.03 -5.86
N LEU A 60 -5.09 0.71 -6.57
CA LEU A 60 -5.29 1.04 -7.99
C LEU A 60 -5.32 -0.21 -8.88
N LEU A 61 -4.40 -1.16 -8.67
CA LEU A 61 -4.36 -2.41 -9.42
C LEU A 61 -5.62 -3.25 -9.17
N GLU A 62 -6.04 -3.39 -7.91
CA GLU A 62 -7.25 -4.13 -7.54
C GLU A 62 -8.50 -3.53 -8.19
N ASN A 63 -8.65 -2.22 -8.11
CA ASN A 63 -9.77 -1.50 -8.72
C ASN A 63 -9.75 -1.63 -10.24
N THR A 64 -8.57 -1.57 -10.86
CA THR A 64 -8.41 -1.72 -12.32
C THR A 64 -8.81 -3.10 -12.79
N VAL A 65 -8.32 -4.16 -12.12
CA VAL A 65 -8.61 -5.55 -12.51
C VAL A 65 -10.08 -5.88 -12.26
N THR A 66 -10.64 -5.45 -11.13
CA THR A 66 -12.05 -5.65 -10.78
C THR A 66 -12.96 -4.89 -11.74
N GLY A 67 -12.66 -3.61 -12.01
CA GLY A 67 -13.40 -2.78 -12.95
C GLY A 67 -13.30 -3.27 -14.39
N GLY A 68 -12.13 -3.74 -14.81
CA GLY A 68 -11.92 -4.36 -16.12
C GLY A 68 -12.72 -5.64 -16.29
N THR A 69 -12.71 -6.52 -15.28
CA THR A 69 -13.52 -7.75 -15.27
C THR A 69 -15.00 -7.42 -15.40
N PHE A 70 -15.48 -6.44 -14.63
CA PHE A 70 -16.88 -5.98 -14.70
C PHE A 70 -17.24 -5.41 -16.08
N THR A 71 -16.34 -4.62 -16.68
CA THR A 71 -16.54 -4.02 -18.01
C THR A 71 -16.66 -5.09 -19.08
N VAL A 72 -15.78 -6.09 -19.06
CA VAL A 72 -15.84 -7.22 -20.00
C VAL A 72 -17.13 -8.03 -19.80
N GLU A 73 -17.51 -8.31 -18.56
CA GLU A 73 -18.77 -9.00 -18.26
C GLU A 73 -19.98 -8.22 -18.78
N PHE A 74 -20.00 -6.91 -18.61
CA PHE A 74 -21.05 -6.04 -19.12
C PHE A 74 -21.15 -6.10 -20.64
N ILE A 75 -20.02 -5.93 -21.35
CA ILE A 75 -19.98 -5.98 -22.82
C ILE A 75 -20.41 -7.36 -23.32
N HIS A 76 -19.89 -8.42 -22.71
CA HIS A 76 -20.27 -9.81 -23.03
C HIS A 76 -21.78 -9.99 -22.93
N ARG A 77 -22.38 -9.52 -21.83
CA ARG A 77 -23.81 -9.65 -21.58
C ARG A 77 -24.67 -8.85 -22.55
N ALA A 78 -24.19 -7.67 -22.97
CA ALA A 78 -24.85 -6.87 -24.00
C ALA A 78 -24.86 -7.59 -25.36
N ILE A 79 -23.72 -8.17 -25.75
CA ILE A 79 -23.59 -8.93 -27.00
C ILE A 79 -24.46 -10.18 -26.97
N SER A 80 -24.39 -10.98 -25.90
CA SER A 80 -25.17 -12.22 -25.79
C SER A 80 -26.67 -11.93 -25.78
N THR A 81 -27.12 -10.94 -25.01
CA THR A 81 -28.52 -10.51 -24.99
C THR A 81 -29.00 -10.12 -26.37
N THR A 82 -28.25 -9.27 -27.06
CA THR A 82 -28.59 -8.84 -28.43
C THR A 82 -28.68 -10.04 -29.37
N THR A 83 -27.75 -10.99 -29.26
CA THR A 83 -27.70 -12.17 -30.13
C THR A 83 -28.93 -13.06 -29.95
N PHE A 84 -29.27 -13.39 -28.70
CA PHE A 84 -30.45 -14.21 -28.41
C PHE A 84 -31.76 -13.49 -28.75
N ASP A 85 -31.84 -12.18 -28.51
CA ASP A 85 -33.03 -11.39 -28.86
C ASP A 85 -33.24 -11.33 -30.38
N VAL A 86 -32.16 -11.21 -31.17
CA VAL A 86 -32.23 -11.23 -32.64
C VAL A 86 -32.74 -12.59 -33.13
N ILE A 87 -32.21 -13.69 -32.60
CA ILE A 87 -32.67 -15.05 -32.97
C ILE A 87 -34.16 -15.19 -32.62
N ASN A 88 -34.57 -14.74 -31.44
CA ASN A 88 -35.94 -14.87 -30.97
C ASN A 88 -36.94 -14.02 -31.79
N ARG A 89 -36.51 -12.86 -32.31
CA ARG A 89 -37.33 -11.96 -33.13
C ARG A 89 -37.40 -12.35 -34.61
N LEU A 90 -36.31 -12.87 -35.17
CA LEU A 90 -36.23 -13.23 -36.58
C LEU A 90 -36.69 -14.66 -36.87
N SER A 91 -36.76 -15.52 -35.85
CA SER A 91 -37.23 -16.90 -36.03
C SER A 91 -38.76 -16.97 -36.11
N SER A 92 -39.26 -17.46 -37.24
CA SER A 92 -40.67 -17.85 -37.41
C SER A 92 -40.97 -19.25 -36.86
N ASN A 93 -39.95 -20.00 -36.44
CA ASN A 93 -40.08 -21.38 -35.96
C ASN A 93 -40.04 -21.41 -34.42
N GLU A 94 -41.12 -21.87 -33.81
CA GLU A 94 -41.26 -21.96 -32.36
C GLU A 94 -40.19 -22.86 -31.72
N ARG A 95 -39.83 -23.98 -32.38
CA ARG A 95 -38.77 -24.88 -31.89
C ARG A 95 -37.40 -24.18 -31.82
N VAL A 96 -37.15 -23.25 -32.75
CA VAL A 96 -35.92 -22.45 -32.76
C VAL A 96 -35.97 -21.38 -31.67
N ARG A 97 -37.13 -20.76 -31.40
CA ARG A 97 -37.31 -19.83 -30.26
C ARG A 97 -37.06 -20.53 -28.93
N THR A 98 -37.73 -21.65 -28.67
CA THR A 98 -37.54 -22.43 -27.43
C THR A 98 -36.10 -22.92 -27.28
N GLY A 99 -35.47 -23.38 -28.37
CA GLY A 99 -34.06 -23.77 -28.37
C GLY A 99 -33.12 -22.60 -28.06
N SER A 100 -33.41 -21.41 -28.59
CA SER A 100 -32.66 -20.18 -28.33
C SER A 100 -32.75 -19.77 -26.85
N GLU A 101 -33.94 -19.87 -26.25
CA GLU A 101 -34.15 -19.59 -24.81
C GLU A 101 -33.39 -20.57 -23.92
N GLN A 102 -33.40 -21.88 -24.25
CA GLN A 102 -32.62 -22.88 -23.54
C GLN A 102 -31.11 -22.63 -23.68
N ALA A 103 -30.64 -22.32 -24.88
CA ALA A 103 -29.24 -21.99 -25.12
C ALA A 103 -28.81 -20.72 -24.37
N ARG A 104 -29.69 -19.72 -24.27
CA ARG A 104 -29.46 -18.51 -23.46
C ARG A 104 -29.30 -18.84 -21.99
N ALA A 105 -30.20 -19.66 -21.43
CA ALA A 105 -30.11 -20.06 -20.02
C ALA A 105 -28.80 -20.79 -19.72
N LEU A 106 -28.40 -21.73 -20.58
CA LEU A 106 -27.12 -22.45 -20.44
C LEU A 106 -25.91 -21.51 -20.58
N HIS A 107 -25.94 -20.62 -21.57
CA HIS A 107 -24.89 -19.63 -21.77
C HIS A 107 -24.75 -18.72 -20.54
N ASP A 108 -25.85 -18.21 -20.00
CA ASP A 108 -25.84 -17.27 -18.87
C ASP A 108 -25.32 -17.94 -17.58
N ASP A 109 -25.65 -19.22 -17.35
CA ASP A 109 -25.09 -19.99 -16.24
C ASP A 109 -23.58 -20.21 -16.40
N ALA A 110 -23.15 -20.66 -17.58
CA ALA A 110 -21.73 -20.89 -17.89
C ALA A 110 -20.92 -19.58 -17.79
N ALA A 111 -21.41 -18.50 -18.38
CA ALA A 111 -20.79 -17.17 -18.31
C ALA A 111 -20.69 -16.71 -16.84
N GLY A 112 -21.77 -16.87 -16.06
CA GLY A 112 -21.75 -16.57 -14.63
C GLY A 112 -20.68 -17.36 -13.87
N GLY A 113 -20.51 -18.65 -14.18
CA GLY A 113 -19.46 -19.50 -13.62
C GLY A 113 -18.04 -19.01 -13.95
N VAL A 114 -17.82 -18.62 -15.20
CA VAL A 114 -16.54 -18.06 -15.67
C VAL A 114 -16.22 -16.75 -14.95
N TYR A 115 -17.14 -15.78 -14.93
CA TYR A 115 -16.89 -14.49 -14.28
C TYR A 115 -16.73 -14.62 -12.76
N ARG A 116 -17.45 -15.53 -12.10
CA ARG A 116 -17.20 -15.87 -10.68
C ARG A 116 -15.79 -16.39 -10.47
N SER A 117 -15.33 -17.31 -11.32
CA SER A 117 -13.97 -17.88 -11.24
C SER A 117 -12.90 -16.81 -11.43
N ILE A 118 -13.08 -15.89 -12.39
CA ILE A 118 -12.16 -14.77 -12.61
C ILE A 118 -12.09 -13.88 -11.36
N ARG A 119 -13.22 -13.55 -10.73
CA ARG A 119 -13.24 -12.75 -9.50
C ARG A 119 -12.51 -13.45 -8.34
N VAL A 120 -12.65 -14.78 -8.22
CA VAL A 120 -11.92 -15.57 -7.22
C VAL A 120 -10.42 -15.56 -7.51
N ALA A 121 -10.02 -15.77 -8.76
CA ALA A 121 -8.61 -15.72 -9.16
C ALA A 121 -7.99 -14.35 -8.87
N ASN A 122 -8.69 -13.26 -9.19
CA ASN A 122 -8.23 -11.89 -8.87
C ASN A 122 -8.00 -11.70 -7.37
N LYS A 123 -8.90 -12.21 -6.51
CA LYS A 123 -8.72 -12.19 -5.05
C LYS A 123 -7.52 -13.03 -4.60
N GLN A 124 -7.31 -14.21 -5.17
CA GLN A 124 -6.18 -15.07 -4.83
C GLN A 124 -4.84 -14.46 -5.21
N ILE A 125 -4.75 -13.85 -6.39
CA ILE A 125 -3.55 -13.13 -6.84
C ILE A 125 -3.24 -11.98 -5.88
N HIS A 126 -4.28 -11.25 -5.45
CA HIS A 126 -4.13 -10.20 -4.45
C HIS A 126 -3.58 -10.76 -3.12
N SER A 127 -4.19 -11.81 -2.57
CA SER A 127 -3.70 -12.45 -1.34
C SER A 127 -2.26 -12.96 -1.45
N LEU A 128 -1.86 -13.50 -2.60
CA LEU A 128 -0.47 -13.92 -2.84
C LEU A 128 0.49 -12.73 -2.87
N ALA A 129 0.08 -11.62 -3.50
CA ALA A 129 0.87 -10.39 -3.49
C ALA A 129 1.11 -9.88 -2.06
N ASP A 130 0.10 -9.96 -1.19
CA ASP A 130 0.19 -9.56 0.22
C ASP A 130 1.24 -10.35 0.98
N ILE A 131 1.23 -11.67 0.79
CA ILE A 131 2.19 -12.58 1.43
C ILE A 131 3.61 -12.23 0.99
N ILE A 132 3.83 -11.99 -0.31
CA ILE A 132 5.15 -11.63 -0.85
C ILE A 132 5.63 -10.29 -0.27
N ILE A 133 4.75 -9.29 -0.21
CA ILE A 133 5.08 -7.97 0.34
C ILE A 133 5.39 -8.06 1.84
N GLN A 134 4.57 -8.78 2.60
CA GLN A 134 4.78 -8.98 4.04
C GLN A 134 6.10 -9.70 4.32
N GLN A 135 6.45 -10.72 3.53
CA GLN A 135 7.74 -11.39 3.62
C GLN A 135 8.92 -10.44 3.34
N LYS A 136 8.80 -9.57 2.32
CA LYS A 136 9.81 -8.53 2.04
C LYS A 136 9.96 -7.54 3.19
N ARG A 137 8.84 -7.07 3.77
CA ARG A 137 8.85 -6.17 4.94
C ARG A 137 9.55 -6.81 6.14
N LYS A 138 9.21 -8.08 6.47
CA LYS A 138 9.84 -8.83 7.57
C LYS A 138 11.36 -8.94 7.39
N ARG A 139 11.84 -9.22 6.16
CA ARG A 139 13.27 -9.26 5.86
C ARG A 139 13.98 -7.90 6.00
N LYS A 140 13.29 -6.78 5.75
CA LYS A 140 13.82 -5.41 5.89
C LYS A 140 13.92 -4.98 7.36
N THR A 141 13.10 -5.54 8.25
CA THR A 141 13.11 -5.24 9.70
C THR A 141 14.08 -6.09 10.52
N THR A 142 14.50 -7.27 10.02
CA THR A 142 15.47 -8.15 10.72
C THR A 142 16.94 -7.85 10.35
N LYS A 143 17.18 -6.94 9.40
CA LYS A 143 18.52 -6.41 9.06
C LYS A 143 18.71 -5.05 9.69
#